data_AF-A0A4Q5NQE5-F1
#
_entry.id   AF-A0A4Q5NQE5-F1
#
_cell.length_a   1.000
_cell.length_b   1.000
_cell.length_c   1.000
_cell.angle_alpha   90.00
_cell.angle_beta   90.00
_cell.angle_gamma   90.00
#
_symmetry.space_group_name_H-M   'P 1'
#
loop_
_entity.id
_entity.type
_entity.pdbx_description
1 polymer ?
#
loop_
_entity_poly.entity_id
_entity_poly.type
_entity_poly.pdbx_seq_one_letter_code
_entity_poly.pdbx_strand_id
1 'polypeptide(L)'
;MRSSPVQSERPLRVHTFRPRTRVTTRWARNVTIGTTLVGAGLGAASAMTTRTTADGKKQTQATPTAIVRGTLAGGALGFGAGLSGSLLYAFFGGPIGAVAGIAGAGALAFGGFRLGSQFTAVPSVLKSSAQSALGYVPASPLYVPVFYDATVKEEAPPVAPEWNGPWNDRVLFLGMNPSSVVKAVGQMKRHADVTPIKDSGLPDHVKVNGKWMELGSSYGIAAFVKTLGLNEKSAAGVRRALTLCETGARDELGQLAQVWAKGEKGARIPSRMVLAGHSNGDGVWGDDNGSLRLGPLLQLSRALPHATSQIEDAFVTGCYSGGEVTMDQYLLIFPRAKTIWAYDAQAPGVDNGATIDQGGWEEATRGRNASYVPGKSASTGKYMAIWSAKTGYHARKPPLNLVQLRGKVQWMDEHFATPALKGEDSTWDGYYRIPIRITDPHTGLVRQYYSWLVRLTQNKGLSEDERAVWTDKKQQTIRLLYFNSTVAPRFARTYAKEISGGYRELVLPVPDFASLSRAGAVKSADAYLAKLDKTPHASTNAQNLATLLQRGVKDLDPSVIPDGWV
;
A
#
# COMPACT_ATOMS: atom_id res chain seq x y z
N MET A 1 43.04 15.99 -0.32
CA MET A 1 42.52 17.05 -1.23
C MET A 1 41.46 17.84 -0.46
N ARG A 2 41.71 19.13 -0.19
CA ARG A 2 40.78 20.02 0.53
C ARG A 2 39.87 20.71 -0.48
N SER A 3 38.55 20.60 -0.33
CA SER A 3 37.56 21.32 -1.14
C SER A 3 37.04 22.54 -0.38
N SER A 4 37.21 23.73 -0.98
CA SER A 4 36.66 25.01 -0.50
C SER A 4 35.13 25.04 -0.56
N PRO A 5 34.45 25.74 0.37
CA PRO A 5 33.03 26.03 0.28
C PRO A 5 32.80 27.34 -0.47
N VAL A 6 32.03 27.31 -1.56
CA VAL A 6 31.48 28.51 -2.18
C VAL A 6 30.05 28.69 -1.66
N GLN A 7 29.88 29.65 -0.74
CA GLN A 7 28.59 30.27 -0.44
C GLN A 7 28.20 31.16 -1.62
N SER A 8 26.98 31.02 -2.13
CA SER A 8 26.33 32.09 -2.89
C SER A 8 25.00 32.45 -2.23
N GLU A 9 25.01 33.51 -1.45
CA GLU A 9 23.82 34.24 -1.02
C GLU A 9 23.20 34.94 -2.22
N ARG A 10 22.11 34.41 -2.76
CA ARG A 10 21.16 35.23 -3.54
C ARG A 10 19.74 34.91 -3.10
N PRO A 11 18.94 35.92 -2.70
CA PRO A 11 17.55 35.72 -2.34
C PRO A 11 16.73 35.32 -3.57
N LEU A 12 15.99 34.22 -3.45
CA LEU A 12 15.00 33.76 -4.41
C LEU A 12 13.87 34.80 -4.52
N ARG A 13 13.79 35.51 -5.66
CA ARG A 13 12.60 36.30 -6.01
C ARG A 13 11.62 35.41 -6.78
N VAL A 14 10.48 35.11 -6.15
CA VAL A 14 9.36 34.40 -6.78
C VAL A 14 8.50 35.42 -7.52
N HIS A 15 8.50 35.38 -8.85
CA HIS A 15 7.53 36.10 -9.67
C HIS A 15 6.28 35.21 -9.82
N THR A 16 5.16 35.63 -9.24
CA THR A 16 3.86 34.99 -9.46
C THR A 16 3.28 35.50 -10.79
N PHE A 17 3.34 34.68 -11.83
CA PHE A 17 2.68 34.97 -13.11
C PHE A 17 1.37 34.20 -13.22
N ARG A 18 0.25 34.89 -13.47
CA ARG A 18 -1.06 34.27 -13.71
C ARG A 18 -1.13 33.80 -15.18
N PRO A 19 -1.25 32.49 -15.48
CA PRO A 19 -1.36 32.02 -16.86
C PRO A 19 -2.72 32.37 -17.47
N ARG A 20 -2.71 32.80 -18.74
CA ARG A 20 -3.90 33.14 -19.55
C ARG A 20 -4.67 31.87 -19.97
N THR A 21 -5.99 31.94 -19.80
CA THR A 21 -7.05 30.92 -19.87
C THR A 21 -7.45 30.40 -21.27
N ARG A 22 -6.50 30.03 -22.14
CA ARG A 22 -6.84 29.60 -23.52
C ARG A 22 -7.06 28.10 -23.74
N VAL A 23 -6.63 27.21 -22.84
CA VAL A 23 -6.75 25.75 -23.04
C VAL A 23 -8.06 25.17 -22.45
N THR A 24 -8.54 25.72 -21.33
CA THR A 24 -9.77 25.29 -20.66
C THR A 24 -11.03 25.55 -21.49
N THR A 25 -11.03 26.58 -22.34
CA THR A 25 -12.19 26.99 -23.16
C THR A 25 -12.48 26.07 -24.34
N ARG A 26 -11.47 25.36 -24.89
CA ARG A 26 -11.69 24.43 -26.01
C ARG A 26 -12.28 23.10 -25.57
N TRP A 27 -11.84 22.55 -24.43
CA TRP A 27 -12.34 21.28 -23.92
C TRP A 27 -13.74 21.40 -23.32
N ALA A 28 -13.99 22.45 -22.52
CA ALA A 28 -15.32 22.75 -21.99
C ALA A 28 -16.36 22.94 -23.12
N ARG A 29 -15.97 23.59 -24.23
CA ARG A 29 -16.82 23.76 -25.41
C ARG A 29 -17.15 22.42 -26.07
N ASN A 30 -16.17 21.52 -26.23
CA ASN A 30 -16.38 20.22 -26.87
C ASN A 30 -17.23 19.27 -26.01
N VAL A 31 -17.05 19.27 -24.69
CA VAL A 31 -17.87 18.48 -23.75
C VAL A 31 -19.31 18.99 -23.74
N THR A 32 -19.51 20.32 -23.72
CA THR A 32 -20.86 20.93 -23.76
C THR A 32 -21.59 20.61 -25.07
N ILE A 33 -20.89 20.60 -26.20
CA ILE A 33 -21.48 20.24 -27.50
C ILE A 33 -21.84 18.74 -27.52
N GLY A 34 -20.96 17.87 -27.01
CA GLY A 34 -21.20 16.43 -26.96
C GLY A 34 -22.42 16.04 -26.11
N THR A 35 -22.55 16.59 -24.90
CA THR A 35 -23.69 16.31 -24.02
C THR A 35 -25.01 16.89 -24.56
N THR A 36 -24.97 18.05 -25.23
CA THR A 36 -26.16 18.64 -25.88
C THR A 36 -26.68 17.76 -27.02
N LEU A 37 -25.78 17.17 -27.83
CA LEU A 37 -26.15 16.29 -28.93
C LEU A 37 -26.74 14.95 -28.44
N VAL A 38 -26.17 14.37 -27.38
CA VAL A 38 -26.70 13.13 -26.78
C VAL A 38 -28.07 13.36 -26.14
N GLY A 39 -28.25 14.49 -25.43
CA GLY A 39 -29.55 14.88 -24.87
C GLY A 39 -30.64 15.08 -25.93
N ALA A 40 -30.29 15.71 -27.06
CA ALA A 40 -31.20 15.89 -28.19
C ALA A 40 -31.59 14.55 -28.85
N GLY A 41 -30.64 13.62 -28.99
CA GLY A 41 -30.88 12.28 -29.53
C GLY A 41 -31.80 11.43 -28.65
N LEU A 42 -31.60 11.46 -27.32
CA LEU A 42 -32.44 10.72 -26.36
C LEU A 42 -33.85 11.32 -26.27
N GLY A 43 -33.99 12.64 -26.36
CA GLY A 43 -35.30 13.31 -26.42
C GLY A 43 -36.10 12.92 -27.66
N ALA A 44 -35.43 12.81 -28.83
CA ALA A 44 -36.06 12.35 -30.07
C ALA A 44 -36.47 10.87 -30.00
N ALA A 45 -35.64 10.01 -29.40
CA ALA A 45 -35.95 8.59 -29.21
C ALA A 45 -37.14 8.38 -28.27
N SER A 46 -37.20 9.11 -27.15
CA SER A 46 -38.30 9.04 -26.18
C SER A 46 -39.65 9.50 -26.77
N ALA A 47 -39.62 10.53 -27.64
CA ALA A 47 -40.79 10.97 -28.39
C ALA A 47 -41.29 9.94 -29.41
N MET A 48 -40.42 9.03 -29.88
CA MET A 48 -40.79 7.95 -30.81
C MET A 48 -41.33 6.69 -30.10
N THR A 49 -41.06 6.48 -28.81
CA THR A 49 -41.40 5.23 -28.09
C THR A 49 -42.68 5.25 -27.26
N THR A 50 -43.49 6.30 -27.29
CA THR A 50 -44.80 6.27 -26.60
C THR A 50 -45.86 5.53 -27.42
N ARG A 51 -45.90 4.20 -27.31
CA ARG A 51 -47.11 3.40 -27.56
C ARG A 51 -47.05 2.00 -26.95
N THR A 52 -47.83 1.77 -25.90
CA THR A 52 -48.75 0.61 -25.79
C THR A 52 -49.52 0.71 -24.47
N THR A 53 -50.86 0.77 -24.54
CA THR A 53 -51.78 -0.02 -23.72
C THR A 53 -53.19 0.06 -24.29
N ALA A 54 -53.96 -0.96 -23.96
CA ALA A 54 -55.20 -1.43 -24.57
C ALA A 54 -56.29 -0.37 -24.76
N ASP A 55 -56.63 -0.08 -26.02
CA ASP A 55 -57.95 -0.39 -26.57
C ASP A 55 -58.02 0.08 -28.02
N GLY A 56 -58.55 -0.78 -28.89
CA GLY A 56 -58.55 -0.55 -30.33
C GLY A 56 -59.43 0.63 -30.73
N LYS A 57 -58.82 1.75 -31.16
CA LYS A 57 -59.20 2.54 -32.35
C LYS A 57 -58.24 3.72 -32.64
N LYS A 58 -57.91 3.83 -33.93
CA LYS A 58 -57.24 4.90 -34.72
C LYS A 58 -55.86 5.43 -34.30
N GLN A 59 -54.92 5.33 -35.26
CA GLN A 59 -53.64 6.04 -35.30
C GLN A 59 -53.84 7.52 -35.64
N THR A 60 -53.27 8.40 -34.83
CA THR A 60 -52.87 9.75 -35.22
C THR A 60 -51.34 9.84 -35.17
N GLN A 61 -50.72 10.29 -36.26
CA GLN A 61 -49.29 10.59 -36.31
C GLN A 61 -48.99 11.77 -35.40
N ALA A 62 -47.86 11.73 -34.69
CA ALA A 62 -47.38 12.86 -33.91
C ALA A 62 -47.20 14.07 -34.84
N THR A 63 -47.81 15.21 -34.49
CA THR A 63 -47.65 16.43 -35.27
C THR A 63 -46.22 16.96 -35.14
N PRO A 64 -45.65 17.57 -36.20
CA PRO A 64 -44.29 18.13 -36.18
C PRO A 64 -44.02 19.04 -34.98
N THR A 65 -45.06 19.72 -34.48
CA THR A 65 -45.01 20.60 -33.31
C THR A 65 -44.67 19.87 -32.00
N ALA A 66 -45.07 18.60 -31.83
CA ALA A 66 -44.75 17.80 -30.66
C ALA A 66 -43.27 17.35 -30.67
N ILE A 67 -42.75 17.02 -31.85
CA ILE A 67 -41.34 16.68 -32.06
C ILE A 67 -40.46 17.92 -31.77
N VAL A 68 -40.83 19.08 -32.32
CA VAL A 68 -40.09 20.33 -32.08
C VAL A 68 -40.10 20.74 -30.60
N ARG A 69 -41.22 20.59 -29.89
CA ARG A 69 -41.27 20.86 -28.43
C ARG A 69 -40.42 19.88 -27.61
N GLY A 70 -40.42 18.59 -27.98
CA GLY A 70 -39.56 17.58 -27.34
C GLY A 70 -38.07 17.85 -27.56
N THR A 71 -37.69 18.26 -28.77
CA THR A 71 -36.29 18.61 -29.10
C THR A 71 -35.83 19.88 -28.38
N LEU A 72 -36.68 20.90 -28.27
CA LEU A 72 -36.34 22.14 -27.54
C LEU A 72 -36.23 21.91 -26.03
N ALA A 73 -37.12 21.12 -25.43
CA ALA A 73 -37.04 20.76 -24.01
C ALA A 73 -35.80 19.89 -23.69
N GLY A 74 -35.47 18.93 -24.56
CA GLY A 74 -34.26 18.11 -24.44
C GLY A 74 -32.97 18.92 -24.59
N GLY A 75 -32.96 19.91 -25.48
CA GLY A 75 -31.83 20.83 -25.66
C GLY A 75 -31.57 21.73 -24.44
N ALA A 76 -32.63 22.25 -23.82
CA ALA A 76 -32.51 23.07 -22.61
C ALA A 76 -32.01 22.27 -21.40
N LEU A 77 -32.48 21.03 -21.23
CA LEU A 77 -32.02 20.13 -20.16
C LEU A 77 -30.58 19.65 -20.38
N GLY A 78 -30.18 19.37 -21.63
CA GLY A 78 -28.80 19.03 -21.98
C GLY A 78 -27.80 20.15 -21.68
N PHE A 79 -28.20 21.40 -21.92
CA PHE A 79 -27.36 22.57 -21.61
C PHE A 79 -27.16 22.77 -20.10
N GLY A 80 -28.20 22.58 -19.29
CA GLY A 80 -28.11 22.64 -17.83
C GLY A 80 -27.25 21.53 -17.21
N ALA A 81 -27.33 20.32 -17.75
CA ALA A 81 -26.47 19.19 -17.37
C ALA A 81 -24.99 19.43 -17.73
N GLY A 82 -24.72 20.06 -18.89
CA GLY A 82 -23.36 20.42 -19.30
C GLY A 82 -22.69 21.44 -18.36
N LEU A 83 -23.44 22.44 -17.90
CA LEU A 83 -22.93 23.45 -16.96
C LEU A 83 -22.67 22.89 -15.57
N SER A 84 -23.56 22.05 -15.05
CA SER A 84 -23.41 21.42 -13.73
C SER A 84 -22.28 20.38 -13.70
N GLY A 85 -22.12 19.57 -14.76
CA GLY A 85 -20.99 18.65 -14.91
C GLY A 85 -19.65 19.37 -15.00
N SER A 86 -19.60 20.54 -15.66
CA SER A 86 -18.38 21.36 -15.74
C SER A 86 -17.98 21.96 -14.38
N LEU A 87 -18.97 22.33 -13.56
CA LEU A 87 -18.77 22.82 -12.19
C LEU A 87 -18.29 21.70 -11.25
N LEU A 88 -18.89 20.51 -11.31
CA LEU A 88 -18.47 19.36 -10.50
C LEU A 88 -17.08 18.86 -10.90
N TYR A 89 -16.75 18.87 -12.19
CA TYR A 89 -15.39 18.56 -12.65
C TYR A 89 -14.36 19.59 -12.16
N ALA A 90 -14.71 20.88 -12.14
CA ALA A 90 -13.84 21.92 -11.60
C ALA A 90 -13.59 21.80 -10.08
N PHE A 91 -14.53 21.21 -9.33
CA PHE A 91 -14.41 21.00 -7.88
C PHE A 91 -13.72 19.69 -7.49
N PHE A 92 -13.97 18.59 -8.22
CA PHE A 92 -13.50 17.25 -7.83
C PHE A 92 -12.36 16.70 -8.68
N GLY A 93 -12.19 17.16 -9.93
CA GLY A 93 -11.14 16.71 -10.85
C GLY A 93 -11.28 15.24 -11.30
N GLY A 94 -10.79 14.94 -12.50
CA GLY A 94 -10.58 13.57 -12.98
C GLY A 94 -11.86 12.74 -13.21
N PRO A 95 -11.74 11.40 -13.34
CA PRO A 95 -12.83 10.51 -13.75
C PRO A 95 -14.00 10.46 -12.76
N ILE A 96 -13.77 10.78 -11.48
CA ILE A 96 -14.81 10.87 -10.45
C ILE A 96 -15.74 12.06 -10.72
N GLY A 97 -15.19 13.22 -11.11
CA GLY A 97 -15.98 14.38 -11.51
C GLY A 97 -16.81 14.12 -12.79
N ALA A 98 -16.28 13.32 -13.72
CA ALA A 98 -16.99 12.94 -14.94
C ALA A 98 -18.19 12.02 -14.66
N VAL A 99 -18.02 11.03 -13.77
CA VAL A 99 -19.10 10.08 -13.40
C VAL A 99 -20.18 10.77 -12.57
N ALA A 100 -19.82 11.65 -11.64
CA ALA A 100 -20.78 12.44 -10.86
C ALA A 100 -21.61 13.39 -11.75
N GLY A 101 -21.00 13.98 -12.78
CA GLY A 101 -21.70 14.82 -13.76
C GLY A 101 -22.73 14.04 -14.61
N ILE A 102 -22.39 12.80 -15.02
CA ILE A 102 -23.31 11.94 -15.78
C ILE A 102 -24.47 11.46 -14.90
N ALA A 103 -24.23 11.11 -13.64
CA ALA A 103 -25.26 10.68 -12.70
C ALA A 103 -26.24 11.81 -12.33
N GLY A 104 -25.75 13.05 -12.16
CA GLY A 104 -26.59 14.22 -11.91
C GLY A 104 -27.53 14.54 -13.09
N ALA A 105 -27.08 14.34 -14.32
CA ALA A 105 -27.91 14.51 -15.52
C ALA A 105 -29.03 13.46 -15.63
N GLY A 106 -28.76 12.22 -15.23
CA GLY A 106 -29.75 11.14 -15.22
C GLY A 106 -30.85 11.34 -14.17
N ALA A 107 -30.49 11.85 -12.98
CA ALA A 107 -31.44 12.10 -11.89
C ALA A 107 -32.42 13.25 -12.16
N LEU A 108 -32.06 14.21 -13.02
CA LEU A 108 -32.95 15.32 -13.42
C LEU A 108 -33.93 14.93 -14.55
N ALA A 109 -33.65 13.86 -15.30
CA ALA A 109 -34.49 13.40 -16.41
C ALA A 109 -35.69 12.54 -15.95
N PHE A 110 -35.62 11.94 -14.76
CA PHE A 110 -36.68 11.12 -14.18
C PHE A 110 -37.23 11.82 -12.93
N GLY A 111 -38.36 12.49 -13.09
CA GLY A 111 -38.86 13.50 -12.16
C GLY A 111 -39.05 13.06 -10.70
N GLY A 112 -38.77 14.03 -9.81
CA GLY A 112 -39.41 14.17 -8.51
C GLY A 112 -38.79 13.37 -7.37
N PHE A 113 -37.73 13.90 -6.74
CA PHE A 113 -37.37 13.49 -5.38
C PHE A 113 -37.07 14.71 -4.49
N ARG A 114 -37.71 14.71 -3.31
CA ARG A 114 -37.40 15.61 -2.19
C ARG A 114 -36.05 15.20 -1.61
N LEU A 115 -35.18 16.19 -1.36
CA LEU A 115 -33.87 16.04 -0.73
C LEU A 115 -34.01 15.45 0.68
N GLY A 116 -33.72 14.16 0.80
CA GLY A 116 -33.55 13.43 2.07
C GLY A 116 -32.27 12.59 2.02
N SER A 117 -31.61 12.49 3.16
CA SER A 117 -30.26 11.98 3.44
C SER A 117 -29.92 10.54 2.96
N GLN A 118 -29.78 10.30 1.65
CA GLN A 118 -29.32 8.99 1.12
C GLN A 118 -28.21 9.04 0.05
N PHE A 119 -27.29 10.02 0.12
CA PHE A 119 -26.14 10.07 -0.81
C PHE A 119 -25.00 9.08 -0.50
N THR A 120 -25.10 8.27 0.56
CA THR A 120 -24.02 7.35 0.98
C THR A 120 -24.05 5.97 0.32
N ALA A 121 -25.13 5.59 -0.38
CA ALA A 121 -25.30 4.24 -0.94
C ALA A 121 -25.03 4.10 -2.46
N VAL A 122 -24.81 5.20 -3.17
CA VAL A 122 -24.65 5.20 -4.65
C VAL A 122 -23.34 4.53 -5.14
N PRO A 123 -22.18 4.62 -4.45
CA PRO A 123 -20.94 4.02 -4.95
C PRO A 123 -20.95 2.48 -5.00
N SER A 124 -21.64 1.82 -4.07
CA SER A 124 -21.63 0.36 -3.94
C SER A 124 -22.51 -0.34 -4.99
N VAL A 125 -23.67 0.23 -5.30
CA VAL A 125 -24.62 -0.32 -6.29
C VAL A 125 -24.04 -0.23 -7.71
N LEU A 126 -23.35 0.87 -8.04
CA LEU A 126 -22.68 1.04 -9.34
C LEU A 126 -21.49 0.11 -9.53
N LYS A 127 -20.73 -0.20 -8.46
CA LYS A 127 -19.60 -1.14 -8.51
C LYS A 127 -20.06 -2.56 -8.84
N SER A 128 -21.18 -3.01 -8.24
CA SER A 128 -21.73 -4.35 -8.47
C SER A 128 -22.34 -4.56 -9.87
N SER A 129 -22.94 -3.50 -10.43
CA SER A 129 -23.59 -3.55 -11.75
C SER A 129 -22.57 -3.57 -12.89
N ALA A 130 -21.46 -2.84 -12.77
CA ALA A 130 -20.37 -2.87 -13.74
C ALA A 130 -19.59 -4.21 -13.74
N GLN A 131 -19.48 -4.85 -12.57
CA GLN A 131 -18.82 -6.16 -12.43
C GLN A 131 -19.63 -7.30 -13.08
N SER A 132 -20.96 -7.25 -12.96
CA SER A 132 -21.85 -8.26 -13.54
C SER A 132 -21.93 -8.18 -15.08
N ALA A 133 -21.78 -6.98 -15.65
CA ALA A 133 -21.88 -6.77 -17.10
C ALA A 133 -20.63 -7.21 -17.90
N LEU A 134 -19.47 -7.36 -17.24
CA LEU A 134 -18.19 -7.70 -17.88
C LEU A 134 -17.73 -9.14 -17.65
N GLY A 135 -18.52 -9.97 -16.95
CA GLY A 135 -18.13 -11.34 -16.60
C GLY A 135 -16.86 -11.41 -15.72
N TYR A 136 -16.44 -10.27 -15.16
CA TYR A 136 -15.21 -10.13 -14.38
C TYR A 136 -15.54 -10.21 -12.90
N VAL A 137 -15.30 -11.37 -12.30
CA VAL A 137 -15.12 -11.49 -10.85
C VAL A 137 -13.63 -11.25 -10.61
N PRO A 138 -13.19 -10.07 -10.11
CA PRO A 138 -11.82 -9.97 -9.65
C PRO A 138 -11.61 -11.07 -8.62
N ALA A 139 -10.59 -11.90 -8.81
CA ALA A 139 -10.11 -12.75 -7.74
C ALA A 139 -10.00 -11.86 -6.49
N SER A 140 -10.56 -12.28 -5.35
CA SER A 140 -10.33 -11.60 -4.08
C SER A 140 -8.83 -11.32 -4.00
N PRO A 141 -8.40 -10.07 -3.79
CA PRO A 141 -6.99 -9.79 -3.76
C PRO A 141 -6.37 -10.69 -2.69
N LEU A 142 -5.43 -11.55 -3.08
CA LEU A 142 -4.62 -12.36 -2.15
C LEU A 142 -3.80 -11.45 -1.24
N TYR A 143 -3.62 -10.20 -1.65
CA TYR A 143 -3.48 -9.09 -0.74
C TYR A 143 -4.83 -8.87 -0.05
N VAL A 144 -5.04 -9.47 1.12
CA VAL A 144 -5.91 -8.82 2.10
C VAL A 144 -5.12 -7.59 2.47
N PRO A 145 -5.45 -6.37 1.98
CA PRO A 145 -4.94 -5.19 2.62
C PRO A 145 -5.22 -5.42 4.10
N VAL A 146 -4.17 -5.43 4.91
CA VAL A 146 -4.31 -5.19 6.33
C VAL A 146 -4.69 -3.71 6.42
N PHE A 147 -5.87 -3.38 5.88
CA PHE A 147 -6.69 -2.35 6.47
C PHE A 147 -6.78 -2.71 7.94
N TYR A 148 -6.92 -1.69 8.77
CA TYR A 148 -7.73 -1.85 9.96
C TYR A 148 -8.87 -2.78 9.59
N ASP A 149 -8.85 -4.01 10.11
CA ASP A 149 -9.99 -4.87 9.98
C ASP A 149 -11.07 -4.10 10.73
N ALA A 150 -11.94 -3.37 10.02
CA ALA A 150 -12.98 -2.56 10.66
C ALA A 150 -13.93 -3.44 11.48
N THR A 151 -13.88 -4.77 11.32
CA THR A 151 -14.56 -5.75 12.17
C THR A 151 -13.78 -6.10 13.43
N VAL A 152 -12.44 -6.00 13.42
CA VAL A 152 -11.64 -5.84 14.63
C VAL A 152 -11.80 -4.40 15.06
N LYS A 153 -12.93 -4.14 15.73
CA LYS A 153 -13.13 -2.90 16.48
C LYS A 153 -11.81 -2.58 17.18
N GLU A 154 -11.41 -1.31 17.18
CA GLU A 154 -10.44 -0.76 18.12
C GLU A 154 -11.00 -0.89 19.54
N GLU A 155 -11.38 -2.09 19.96
CA GLU A 155 -11.37 -2.45 21.35
C GLU A 155 -9.95 -2.14 21.80
N ALA A 156 -9.87 -1.16 22.70
CA ALA A 156 -8.64 -0.82 23.37
C ALA A 156 -7.98 -2.14 23.76
N PRO A 157 -6.66 -2.29 23.53
CA PRO A 157 -5.96 -3.49 23.93
C PRO A 157 -6.35 -3.78 25.39
N PRO A 158 -6.65 -5.04 25.74
CA PRO A 158 -7.02 -5.38 27.11
C PRO A 158 -5.98 -4.75 28.02
N VAL A 159 -6.43 -4.09 29.10
CA VAL A 159 -5.53 -3.39 30.03
C VAL A 159 -4.42 -4.37 30.39
N ALA A 160 -3.20 -4.04 29.96
CA ALA A 160 -2.06 -4.91 30.15
C ALA A 160 -1.92 -5.17 31.66
N PRO A 161 -1.86 -6.45 32.09
CA PRO A 161 -1.74 -6.73 33.50
C PRO A 161 -0.51 -6.04 34.09
N GLU A 162 -0.57 -5.70 35.37
CA GLU A 162 0.62 -5.23 36.07
C GLU A 162 1.66 -6.34 36.17
N TRP A 163 2.75 -6.19 35.43
CA TRP A 163 3.93 -7.02 35.61
C TRP A 163 4.87 -6.35 36.62
N ASN A 164 4.94 -6.92 37.83
CA ASN A 164 5.79 -6.47 38.93
C ASN A 164 7.04 -7.36 39.13
N GLY A 165 7.42 -8.14 38.11
CA GLY A 165 8.61 -8.99 38.16
C GLY A 165 9.91 -8.16 38.16
N PRO A 166 11.03 -8.71 38.68
CA PRO A 166 12.33 -8.06 38.60
C PRO A 166 12.72 -7.88 37.13
N TRP A 167 13.38 -6.75 36.90
CA TRP A 167 13.87 -6.29 35.61
C TRP A 167 14.74 -7.36 34.92
N ASN A 168 14.62 -7.50 33.59
CA ASN A 168 15.53 -8.36 32.83
C ASN A 168 16.01 -7.67 31.54
N ASP A 169 17.31 -7.37 31.47
CA ASP A 169 17.97 -6.74 30.31
C ASP A 169 18.16 -7.71 29.13
N ARG A 170 17.36 -8.77 29.00
CA ARG A 170 17.50 -9.68 27.86
C ARG A 170 16.86 -9.07 26.63
N VAL A 171 17.40 -9.39 25.46
CA VAL A 171 16.88 -8.92 24.17
C VAL A 171 16.31 -10.09 23.37
N LEU A 172 15.09 -9.94 22.87
CA LEU A 172 14.52 -10.78 21.82
C LEU A 172 14.80 -10.11 20.47
N PHE A 173 15.64 -10.71 19.64
CA PHE A 173 15.99 -10.15 18.33
C PHE A 173 15.29 -10.95 17.24
N LEU A 174 14.24 -10.40 16.63
CA LEU A 174 13.60 -10.98 15.46
C LEU A 174 14.14 -10.29 14.22
N GLY A 175 14.77 -11.03 13.32
CA GLY A 175 15.17 -10.48 12.04
C GLY A 175 14.79 -11.37 10.86
N MET A 176 14.31 -10.71 9.81
CA MET A 176 13.80 -11.37 8.60
C MET A 176 14.91 -11.72 7.59
N ASN A 177 16.11 -11.16 7.76
CA ASN A 177 17.27 -11.38 6.89
C ASN A 177 18.33 -12.25 7.58
N PRO A 178 18.53 -13.52 7.20
CA PRO A 178 19.40 -14.45 7.93
C PRO A 178 20.84 -13.96 8.11
N SER A 179 21.44 -13.43 7.05
CA SER A 179 22.81 -12.89 7.07
C SER A 179 22.95 -11.69 8.01
N SER A 180 21.97 -10.79 7.98
CA SER A 180 21.91 -9.60 8.82
C SER A 180 21.71 -9.96 10.31
N VAL A 181 20.87 -10.96 10.60
CA VAL A 181 20.64 -11.44 11.97
C VAL A 181 21.94 -11.94 12.59
N VAL A 182 22.70 -12.79 11.88
CA VAL A 182 23.95 -13.36 12.43
C VAL A 182 24.92 -12.25 12.84
N LYS A 183 25.09 -11.23 11.99
CA LYS A 183 26.00 -10.11 12.28
C LYS A 183 25.49 -9.24 13.42
N ALA A 184 24.23 -8.79 13.35
CA ALA A 184 23.63 -7.90 14.36
C ALA A 184 23.58 -8.56 15.75
N VAL A 185 23.12 -9.81 15.81
CA VAL A 185 23.07 -10.59 17.06
C VAL A 185 24.48 -10.86 17.58
N GLY A 186 25.44 -11.20 16.71
CA GLY A 186 26.83 -11.41 17.11
C GLY A 186 27.47 -10.17 17.74
N GLN A 187 27.14 -8.98 17.23
CA GLN A 187 27.59 -7.72 17.82
C GLN A 187 26.88 -7.43 19.15
N MET A 188 25.55 -7.57 19.22
CA MET A 188 24.77 -7.27 20.42
C MET A 188 25.07 -8.24 21.58
N LYS A 189 25.34 -9.52 21.27
CA LYS A 189 25.72 -10.56 22.26
C LYS A 189 27.00 -10.27 23.03
N ARG A 190 27.83 -9.32 22.57
CA ARG A 190 29.01 -8.88 23.31
C ARG A 190 28.65 -8.14 24.60
N HIS A 191 27.41 -7.64 24.69
CA HIS A 191 27.01 -6.77 25.77
C HIS A 191 25.61 -7.05 26.34
N ALA A 192 24.84 -7.99 25.77
CA ALA A 192 23.53 -8.40 26.26
C ALA A 192 23.27 -9.89 26.03
N ASP A 193 22.37 -10.48 26.82
CA ASP A 193 21.81 -11.81 26.53
C ASP A 193 20.73 -11.69 25.45
N VAL A 194 21.02 -12.22 24.26
CA VAL A 194 20.17 -12.08 23.07
C VAL A 194 19.61 -13.44 22.65
N THR A 195 18.29 -13.54 22.62
CA THR A 195 17.54 -14.65 22.01
C THR A 195 17.19 -14.29 20.57
N PRO A 196 17.82 -14.91 19.55
CA PRO A 196 17.47 -14.65 18.15
C PRO A 196 16.23 -15.43 17.71
N ILE A 197 15.39 -14.78 16.91
CA ILE A 197 14.38 -15.36 16.02
C ILE A 197 14.82 -15.03 14.59
N LYS A 198 14.87 -16.05 13.74
CA LYS A 198 15.31 -15.96 12.36
C LYS A 198 14.59 -16.99 11.51
N ASP A 199 14.65 -16.82 10.20
CA ASP A 199 14.29 -17.84 9.22
C ASP A 199 14.86 -19.22 9.63
N SER A 200 13.98 -20.20 9.65
CA SER A 200 14.26 -21.59 9.98
C SER A 200 15.10 -22.34 8.94
N GLY A 201 15.23 -21.78 7.74
CA GLY A 201 15.82 -22.41 6.56
C GLY A 201 14.88 -23.39 5.85
N LEU A 202 13.69 -23.64 6.42
CA LEU A 202 12.60 -24.42 5.82
C LEU A 202 11.35 -23.54 5.86
N PRO A 203 10.97 -22.89 4.75
CA PRO A 203 9.90 -21.89 4.73
C PRO A 203 8.64 -22.38 5.47
N ASP A 204 8.10 -21.53 6.34
CA ASP A 204 6.93 -21.82 7.15
C ASP A 204 7.06 -23.10 8.01
N HIS A 205 8.26 -23.43 8.52
CA HIS A 205 8.43 -24.51 9.50
C HIS A 205 9.02 -24.00 10.82
N VAL A 206 8.48 -24.49 11.93
CA VAL A 206 8.99 -24.17 13.26
C VAL A 206 9.40 -25.43 14.00
N LYS A 207 10.51 -25.36 14.73
CA LYS A 207 11.02 -26.48 15.53
C LYS A 207 10.40 -26.48 16.92
N VAL A 208 9.68 -27.54 17.27
CA VAL A 208 9.08 -27.76 18.59
C VAL A 208 9.63 -29.05 19.19
N ASN A 209 10.32 -28.97 20.33
CA ASN A 209 10.89 -30.14 21.03
C ASN A 209 11.70 -31.06 20.09
N GLY A 210 12.50 -30.46 19.21
CA GLY A 210 13.33 -31.19 18.25
C GLY A 210 12.63 -31.57 16.93
N LYS A 211 11.29 -31.49 16.84
CA LYS A 211 10.52 -31.86 15.65
C LYS A 211 10.12 -30.62 14.84
N TRP A 212 10.21 -30.71 13.52
CA TRP A 212 9.70 -29.69 12.61
C TRP A 212 8.18 -29.78 12.50
N MET A 213 7.51 -28.64 12.59
CA MET A 213 6.06 -28.50 12.38
C MET A 213 5.83 -27.53 11.23
N GLU A 214 4.98 -27.94 10.29
CA GLU A 214 4.61 -27.15 9.13
C GLU A 214 3.55 -26.09 9.52
N LEU A 215 3.71 -24.88 8.99
CA LEU A 215 2.82 -23.72 9.20
C LEU A 215 2.21 -23.23 7.88
N GLY A 216 2.50 -23.89 6.76
CA GLY A 216 1.91 -23.58 5.45
C GLY A 216 0.40 -23.88 5.38
N SER A 217 -0.06 -24.87 6.15
CA SER A 217 -1.44 -25.34 6.17
C SER A 217 -2.20 -24.99 7.46
N SER A 218 -3.52 -24.92 7.38
CA SER A 218 -4.39 -24.71 8.55
C SER A 218 -4.28 -25.85 9.57
N TYR A 219 -4.09 -27.09 9.10
CA TYR A 219 -3.86 -28.26 9.95
C TYR A 219 -2.52 -28.16 10.68
N GLY A 220 -1.45 -27.81 9.98
CA GLY A 220 -0.11 -27.62 10.54
C GLY A 220 -0.09 -26.51 11.60
N ILE A 221 -0.70 -25.36 11.30
CA ILE A 221 -0.90 -24.25 12.26
C ILE A 221 -1.65 -24.73 13.51
N ALA A 222 -2.76 -25.46 13.36
CA ALA A 222 -3.53 -25.96 14.50
C ALA A 222 -2.72 -26.94 15.36
N ALA A 223 -1.98 -27.85 14.73
CA ALA A 223 -1.09 -28.79 15.40
C ALA A 223 0.01 -28.05 16.19
N PHE A 224 0.66 -27.05 15.57
CA PHE A 224 1.68 -26.23 16.21
C PHE A 224 1.10 -25.50 17.43
N VAL A 225 -0.02 -24.81 17.28
CA VAL A 225 -0.62 -24.03 18.38
C VAL A 225 -1.01 -24.91 19.57
N LYS A 226 -1.45 -26.16 19.33
CA LYS A 226 -1.72 -27.12 20.41
C LYS A 226 -0.49 -27.37 21.29
N THR A 227 0.70 -27.35 20.72
CA THR A 227 1.96 -27.55 21.48
C THR A 227 2.30 -26.40 22.43
N LEU A 228 1.72 -25.22 22.22
CA LEU A 228 1.99 -24.04 23.05
C LEU A 228 1.36 -24.16 24.46
N GLY A 229 0.37 -25.04 24.64
CA GLY A 229 -0.30 -25.26 25.93
C GLY A 229 -1.07 -24.02 26.42
N LEU A 230 -1.65 -23.26 25.49
CA LEU A 230 -2.46 -22.07 25.76
C LEU A 230 -3.92 -22.45 26.05
N ASN A 231 -4.66 -21.55 26.71
CA ASN A 231 -6.12 -21.66 26.80
C ASN A 231 -6.75 -21.54 25.39
N GLU A 232 -8.01 -21.96 25.26
CA GLU A 232 -8.70 -22.02 23.96
C GLU A 232 -8.76 -20.66 23.24
N LYS A 233 -9.05 -19.57 23.97
CA LYS A 233 -9.16 -18.22 23.41
C LYS A 233 -7.81 -17.73 22.87
N SER A 234 -6.75 -17.84 23.66
CA SER A 234 -5.38 -17.46 23.25
C SER A 234 -4.92 -18.34 22.08
N ALA A 235 -5.17 -19.65 22.12
CA ALA A 235 -4.86 -20.56 21.03
C ALA A 235 -5.58 -20.17 19.72
N ALA A 236 -6.87 -19.83 19.78
CA ALA A 236 -7.61 -19.34 18.62
C ALA A 236 -7.01 -18.04 18.06
N GLY A 237 -6.63 -17.11 18.94
CA GLY A 237 -5.96 -15.87 18.55
C GLY A 237 -4.62 -16.08 17.87
N VAL A 238 -3.78 -17.00 18.37
CA VAL A 238 -2.49 -17.36 17.75
C VAL A 238 -2.70 -18.03 16.39
N ARG A 239 -3.69 -18.94 16.26
CA ARG A 239 -4.04 -19.53 14.96
C ARG A 239 -4.40 -18.43 13.95
N ARG A 240 -5.24 -17.47 14.34
CA ARG A 240 -5.62 -16.34 13.49
C ARG A 240 -4.40 -15.51 13.09
N ALA A 241 -3.49 -15.20 14.01
CA ALA A 241 -2.27 -14.46 13.71
C ALA A 241 -1.41 -15.16 12.64
N LEU A 242 -1.19 -16.47 12.79
CA LEU A 242 -0.41 -17.27 11.83
C LEU A 242 -1.10 -17.39 10.46
N THR A 243 -2.42 -17.54 10.43
CA THR A 243 -3.18 -17.56 9.17
C THR A 243 -3.11 -16.23 8.43
N LEU A 244 -3.17 -15.11 9.15
CA LEU A 244 -3.03 -13.77 8.58
C LEU A 244 -1.60 -13.44 8.13
N CYS A 245 -0.60 -14.14 8.67
CA CYS A 245 0.80 -13.92 8.34
C CYS A 245 1.11 -14.46 6.94
N GLU A 246 1.87 -13.67 6.17
CA GLU A 246 2.30 -14.03 4.84
C GLU A 246 3.13 -15.32 4.88
N THR A 247 2.95 -16.18 3.87
CA THR A 247 3.80 -17.35 3.67
C THR A 247 5.25 -16.93 3.57
N GLY A 248 6.15 -17.72 4.13
CA GLY A 248 7.56 -17.41 4.30
C GLY A 248 7.88 -16.74 5.63
N ALA A 249 6.98 -15.95 6.23
CA ALA A 249 7.23 -15.27 7.53
C ALA A 249 6.60 -15.98 8.73
N ARG A 250 5.90 -17.11 8.51
CA ARG A 250 5.14 -17.77 9.58
C ARG A 250 6.04 -18.45 10.59
N ASP A 251 7.26 -18.83 10.21
CA ASP A 251 8.23 -19.43 11.11
C ASP A 251 8.87 -18.40 12.05
N GLU A 252 9.14 -17.15 11.64
CA GLU A 252 9.50 -16.11 12.61
C GLU A 252 8.34 -15.79 13.56
N LEU A 253 7.12 -15.65 13.03
CA LEU A 253 5.94 -15.41 13.88
C LEU A 253 5.65 -16.61 14.80
N GLY A 254 5.87 -17.84 14.33
CA GLY A 254 5.74 -19.07 15.10
C GLY A 254 6.76 -19.16 16.22
N GLN A 255 8.04 -18.86 15.94
CA GLN A 255 9.08 -18.77 16.96
C GLN A 255 8.78 -17.67 17.99
N LEU A 256 8.27 -16.52 17.55
CA LEU A 256 7.82 -15.46 18.44
C LEU A 256 6.68 -15.94 19.35
N ALA A 257 5.69 -16.65 18.78
CA ALA A 257 4.60 -17.25 19.53
C ALA A 257 5.09 -18.29 20.56
N GLN A 258 6.16 -19.06 20.27
CA GLN A 258 6.77 -19.96 21.28
C GLN A 258 7.35 -19.20 22.47
N VAL A 259 8.01 -18.06 22.23
CA VAL A 259 8.56 -17.21 23.30
C VAL A 259 7.43 -16.58 24.09
N TRP A 260 6.48 -15.93 23.41
CA TRP A 260 5.38 -15.24 24.06
C TRP A 260 4.42 -16.20 24.77
N ALA A 261 4.19 -17.41 24.27
CA ALA A 261 3.38 -18.40 24.98
C ALA A 261 3.98 -18.79 26.35
N LYS A 262 5.31 -18.72 26.52
CA LYS A 262 5.93 -18.90 27.85
C LYS A 262 5.60 -17.70 28.75
N GLY A 263 5.72 -16.48 28.24
CA GLY A 263 5.35 -15.24 28.92
C GLY A 263 3.89 -15.24 29.37
N GLU A 264 3.01 -15.66 28.47
CA GLU A 264 1.57 -15.75 28.72
C GLU A 264 1.23 -16.70 29.87
N LYS A 265 1.99 -17.79 30.00
CA LYS A 265 1.86 -18.77 31.08
C LYS A 265 2.62 -18.39 32.36
N GLY A 266 3.03 -17.13 32.49
CA GLY A 266 3.67 -16.57 33.68
C GLY A 266 5.19 -16.70 33.74
N ALA A 267 5.85 -17.24 32.70
CA ALA A 267 7.31 -17.21 32.64
C ALA A 267 7.83 -15.80 32.32
N ARG A 268 9.11 -15.55 32.61
CA ARG A 268 9.78 -14.31 32.20
C ARG A 268 10.32 -14.44 30.79
N ILE A 269 9.97 -13.50 29.92
CA ILE A 269 10.54 -13.37 28.57
C ILE A 269 11.49 -12.16 28.50
N PRO A 270 12.32 -12.01 27.46
CA PRO A 270 13.09 -10.79 27.25
C PRO A 270 12.19 -9.55 27.23
N SER A 271 12.51 -8.49 27.99
CA SER A 271 11.70 -7.26 28.02
C SER A 271 12.06 -6.25 26.94
N ARG A 272 13.12 -6.51 26.18
CA ARG A 272 13.57 -5.64 25.09
C ARG A 272 13.49 -6.38 23.77
N MET A 273 12.96 -5.74 22.73
CA MET A 273 12.72 -6.40 21.45
C MET A 273 13.31 -5.61 20.28
N VAL A 274 13.96 -6.31 19.35
CA VAL A 274 14.35 -5.75 18.05
C VAL A 274 13.54 -6.44 16.96
N LEU A 275 12.96 -5.64 16.06
CA LEU A 275 12.32 -6.09 14.81
C LEU A 275 13.17 -5.59 13.64
N ALA A 276 13.87 -6.49 12.96
CA ALA A 276 14.85 -6.14 11.94
C ALA A 276 14.50 -6.68 10.55
N GLY A 277 14.57 -5.81 9.54
CA GLY A 277 14.34 -6.18 8.15
C GLY A 277 14.19 -4.96 7.25
N HIS A 278 13.82 -5.20 6.00
CA HIS A 278 13.30 -4.14 5.15
C HIS A 278 11.96 -3.66 5.70
N SER A 279 11.64 -2.39 5.52
CA SER A 279 10.36 -1.83 5.97
C SER A 279 9.92 -0.70 5.03
N ASN A 280 8.60 -0.52 4.98
CA ASN A 280 7.88 0.56 4.30
C ASN A 280 6.86 1.23 5.25
N GLY A 281 6.99 0.98 6.55
CA GLY A 281 6.06 1.45 7.57
C GLY A 281 4.94 0.49 7.97
N ASP A 282 4.77 -0.65 7.29
CA ASP A 282 3.64 -1.57 7.55
C ASP A 282 4.07 -2.91 8.17
N GLY A 283 5.35 -3.05 8.51
CA GLY A 283 5.95 -4.29 9.02
C GLY A 283 7.44 -4.40 8.68
N VAL A 284 7.98 -5.61 8.84
CA VAL A 284 9.34 -5.96 8.40
C VAL A 284 9.32 -7.17 7.46
N TRP A 285 10.16 -7.18 6.44
CA TRP A 285 10.35 -8.34 5.55
C TRP A 285 11.82 -8.60 5.28
N GLY A 286 12.11 -9.78 4.73
CA GLY A 286 13.46 -10.18 4.34
C GLY A 286 13.60 -10.42 2.85
N ASP A 287 14.84 -10.41 2.38
CA ASP A 287 15.23 -10.82 1.05
C ASP A 287 14.91 -12.31 0.87
N ASP A 288 14.08 -12.64 -0.14
CA ASP A 288 13.64 -14.02 -0.39
C ASP A 288 12.92 -14.67 0.81
N ASN A 289 12.38 -13.84 1.71
CA ASN A 289 11.59 -14.24 2.87
C ASN A 289 10.18 -13.59 2.81
N GLY A 290 9.26 -14.02 3.67
CA GLY A 290 7.94 -13.42 3.80
C GLY A 290 7.96 -12.04 4.47
N SER A 291 6.77 -11.44 4.60
CA SER A 291 6.56 -10.19 5.34
C SER A 291 5.86 -10.42 6.68
N LEU A 292 6.51 -10.01 7.76
CA LEU A 292 5.88 -9.87 9.07
C LEU A 292 5.23 -8.49 9.18
N ARG A 293 3.96 -8.42 8.75
CA ARG A 293 3.13 -7.21 8.84
C ARG A 293 2.70 -6.93 10.28
N LEU A 294 2.34 -5.67 10.56
CA LEU A 294 1.89 -5.26 11.90
C LEU A 294 0.53 -5.85 12.30
N GLY A 295 -0.35 -6.17 11.35
CA GLY A 295 -1.64 -6.82 11.63
C GLY A 295 -1.49 -8.19 12.30
N PRO A 296 -0.81 -9.17 11.67
CA PRO A 296 -0.49 -10.45 12.30
C PRO A 296 0.21 -10.31 13.66
N LEU A 297 1.16 -9.37 13.79
CA LEU A 297 1.87 -9.12 15.04
C LEU A 297 0.94 -8.55 16.14
N LEU A 298 0.06 -7.62 15.81
CA LEU A 298 -0.97 -7.08 16.71
C LEU A 298 -1.97 -8.16 17.11
N GLN A 299 -2.40 -8.99 16.16
CA GLN A 299 -3.27 -10.14 16.44
C GLN A 299 -2.60 -11.13 17.41
N LEU A 300 -1.29 -11.37 17.25
CA LEU A 300 -0.53 -12.19 18.19
C LEU A 300 -0.45 -11.53 19.58
N SER A 301 -0.19 -10.22 19.64
CA SER A 301 -0.14 -9.47 20.90
C SER A 301 -1.46 -9.53 21.66
N ARG A 302 -2.59 -9.34 20.97
CA ARG A 302 -3.94 -9.47 21.55
C ARG A 302 -4.24 -10.89 22.05
N ALA A 303 -3.65 -11.90 21.43
CA ALA A 303 -3.81 -13.30 21.84
C ALA A 303 -2.97 -13.65 23.08
N LEU A 304 -1.85 -12.93 23.29
CA LEU A 304 -0.85 -13.17 24.33
C LEU A 304 -0.51 -11.88 25.12
N PRO A 305 -1.51 -11.20 25.72
CA PRO A 305 -1.33 -9.87 26.29
C PRO A 305 -0.42 -9.85 27.53
N HIS A 306 -0.32 -10.94 28.31
CA HIS A 306 0.58 -11.01 29.47
C HIS A 306 2.04 -11.14 29.01
N ALA A 307 2.27 -11.72 27.84
CA ALA A 307 3.59 -11.78 27.24
C ALA A 307 4.02 -10.40 26.74
N THR A 308 3.18 -9.74 25.94
CA THR A 308 3.53 -8.45 25.32
C THR A 308 3.60 -7.31 26.32
N SER A 309 2.89 -7.40 27.45
CA SER A 309 3.05 -6.49 28.58
C SER A 309 4.44 -6.54 29.22
N GLN A 310 5.22 -7.61 28.99
CA GLN A 310 6.60 -7.68 29.47
C GLN A 310 7.59 -6.93 28.56
N ILE A 311 7.17 -6.51 27.36
CA ILE A 311 8.03 -5.73 26.46
C ILE A 311 7.99 -4.26 26.87
N GLU A 312 9.13 -3.77 27.32
CA GLU A 312 9.34 -2.42 27.83
C GLU A 312 10.10 -1.55 26.84
N ASP A 313 10.93 -2.12 25.97
CA ASP A 313 11.65 -1.34 24.96
C ASP A 313 11.64 -2.06 23.61
N ALA A 314 11.35 -1.33 22.54
CA ALA A 314 11.36 -1.87 21.19
C ALA A 314 12.24 -1.03 20.25
N PHE A 315 12.94 -1.69 19.33
CA PHE A 315 13.60 -1.04 18.21
C PHE A 315 13.21 -1.72 16.89
N VAL A 316 12.55 -0.97 16.01
CA VAL A 316 12.26 -1.42 14.65
C VAL A 316 13.32 -0.90 13.69
N THR A 317 14.20 -1.80 13.25
CA THR A 317 15.29 -1.47 12.33
C THR A 317 14.90 -1.80 10.90
N GLY A 318 14.17 -0.88 10.28
CA GLY A 318 13.80 -0.91 8.87
C GLY A 318 13.42 0.47 8.35
N CYS A 319 13.46 0.69 7.03
CA CYS A 319 13.17 2.00 6.45
C CYS A 319 11.72 2.45 6.75
N TYR A 320 11.54 3.72 7.09
CA TYR A 320 10.24 4.35 7.32
C TYR A 320 9.37 3.66 8.39
N SER A 321 9.99 2.86 9.27
CA SER A 321 9.32 2.14 10.35
C SER A 321 8.78 3.06 11.44
N GLY A 322 9.21 4.32 11.50
CA GLY A 322 8.95 5.24 12.59
C GLY A 322 7.89 6.32 12.33
N GLY A 323 6.98 6.12 11.37
CA GLY A 323 5.89 7.07 11.14
C GLY A 323 4.91 7.15 12.32
N GLU A 324 4.17 8.25 12.46
CA GLU A 324 3.26 8.48 13.59
C GLU A 324 2.18 7.41 13.75
N VAL A 325 1.47 7.05 12.68
CA VAL A 325 0.46 5.97 12.70
C VAL A 325 1.10 4.62 13.01
N THR A 326 2.26 4.34 12.42
CA THR A 326 3.01 3.11 12.70
C THR A 326 3.44 3.03 14.16
N MET A 327 3.82 4.16 14.76
CA MET A 327 4.18 4.25 16.17
C MET A 327 2.99 3.94 17.08
N ASP A 328 1.80 4.47 16.77
CA ASP A 328 0.57 4.12 17.49
C ASP A 328 0.30 2.61 17.42
N GLN A 329 0.52 1.98 16.26
CA GLN A 329 0.37 0.54 16.11
C GLN A 329 1.37 -0.24 16.97
N TYR A 330 2.62 0.21 17.09
CA TYR A 330 3.55 -0.41 18.02
C TYR A 330 3.11 -0.26 19.48
N LEU A 331 2.47 0.84 19.85
CA LEU A 331 1.90 1.01 21.20
C LEU A 331 0.73 0.06 21.46
N LEU A 332 -0.04 -0.29 20.43
CA LEU A 332 -1.05 -1.34 20.53
C LEU A 332 -0.42 -2.73 20.66
N ILE A 333 0.72 -2.98 20.01
CA ILE A 333 1.45 -4.25 20.09
C ILE A 333 2.18 -4.39 21.44
N PHE A 334 2.78 -3.31 21.93
CA PHE A 334 3.61 -3.23 23.14
C PHE A 334 2.99 -2.25 24.15
N PRO A 335 1.89 -2.63 24.81
CA PRO A 335 1.08 -1.71 25.63
C PRO A 335 1.81 -1.16 26.87
N ARG A 336 2.95 -1.75 27.25
CA ARG A 336 3.79 -1.29 28.37
C ARG A 336 5.18 -0.81 27.93
N ALA A 337 5.34 -0.52 26.63
CA ALA A 337 6.57 0.09 26.14
C ALA A 337 6.84 1.41 26.87
N LYS A 338 8.08 1.58 27.31
CA LYS A 338 8.66 2.82 27.83
C LYS A 338 9.31 3.58 26.70
N THR A 339 9.99 2.89 25.80
CA THR A 339 10.56 3.49 24.59
C THR A 339 10.33 2.63 23.35
N ILE A 340 10.11 3.29 22.21
CA ILE A 340 10.07 2.65 20.90
C ILE A 340 10.92 3.48 19.96
N TRP A 341 11.98 2.88 19.42
CA TRP A 341 12.88 3.49 18.46
C TRP A 341 12.59 2.93 17.08
N ALA A 342 12.69 3.78 16.06
CA ALA A 342 12.49 3.40 14.68
C ALA A 342 13.17 4.43 13.75
N TYR A 343 13.16 4.18 12.44
CA TYR A 343 13.69 5.13 11.45
C TYR A 343 12.56 5.94 10.80
N ASP A 344 12.70 7.27 10.77
CA ASP A 344 11.72 8.16 10.14
C ASP A 344 11.72 8.07 8.60
N ALA A 345 12.81 7.53 8.04
CA ALA A 345 13.07 7.41 6.62
C ALA A 345 14.02 6.24 6.37
N GLN A 346 15.05 6.42 5.54
CA GLN A 346 15.97 5.34 5.21
C GLN A 346 16.72 4.86 6.45
N ALA A 347 16.70 3.56 6.70
CA ALA A 347 17.55 2.91 7.67
C ALA A 347 18.96 2.69 7.07
N PRO A 348 20.03 2.67 7.86
CA PRO A 348 21.26 2.00 7.47
C PRO A 348 21.04 0.47 7.39
N GLY A 349 21.85 -0.21 6.59
CA GLY A 349 22.04 -1.64 6.65
C GLY A 349 23.05 -2.03 7.73
N VAL A 350 23.19 -3.34 7.97
CA VAL A 350 24.09 -3.89 8.99
C VAL A 350 25.57 -3.59 8.76
N ASP A 351 25.95 -3.22 7.53
CA ASP A 351 27.33 -2.88 7.17
C ASP A 351 27.64 -1.39 7.23
N ASN A 352 26.62 -0.53 7.31
CA ASN A 352 26.81 0.93 7.21
C ASN A 352 26.12 1.73 8.33
N GLY A 353 25.76 1.08 9.44
CA GLY A 353 25.36 1.80 10.66
C GLY A 353 24.30 1.14 11.54
N ALA A 354 23.52 0.17 11.02
CA ALA A 354 22.40 -0.38 11.79
C ALA A 354 22.85 -1.03 13.10
N THR A 355 23.99 -1.72 13.10
CA THR A 355 24.50 -2.37 14.31
C THR A 355 25.06 -1.39 15.34
N ILE A 356 25.53 -0.22 14.90
CA ILE A 356 25.94 0.87 15.80
C ILE A 356 24.70 1.48 16.46
N ASP A 357 23.65 1.76 15.68
CA ASP A 357 22.40 2.27 16.22
C ASP A 357 21.73 1.25 17.17
N GLN A 358 21.77 -0.03 16.83
CA GLN A 358 21.29 -1.12 17.69
C GLN A 358 22.07 -1.23 18.99
N GLY A 359 23.40 -1.05 18.95
CA GLY A 359 24.23 -0.98 20.14
C GLY A 359 23.88 0.22 21.02
N GLY A 360 23.69 1.40 20.41
CA GLY A 360 23.28 2.61 21.13
C GLY A 360 21.88 2.51 21.75
N TRP A 361 20.93 1.89 21.05
CA TRP A 361 19.61 1.58 21.61
C TRP A 361 19.72 0.59 22.77
N GLU A 362 20.48 -0.48 22.58
CA GLU A 362 20.65 -1.50 23.61
C GLU A 362 21.29 -0.90 24.87
N GLU A 363 22.33 -0.08 24.74
CA GLU A 363 22.96 0.62 25.86
C GLU A 363 21.99 1.60 26.55
N ALA A 364 21.27 2.40 25.77
CA ALA A 364 20.33 3.41 26.27
C ALA A 364 19.14 2.84 27.05
N THR A 365 18.73 1.61 26.71
CA THR A 365 17.55 0.95 27.28
C THR A 365 17.91 -0.04 28.39
N ARG A 366 19.18 -0.11 28.80
CA ARG A 366 19.58 -0.92 29.96
C ARG A 366 19.05 -0.37 31.26
N GLY A 367 18.61 -1.28 32.13
CA GLY A 367 18.13 -0.93 33.46
C GLY A 367 16.90 -0.03 33.42
N ARG A 368 16.62 0.66 34.53
CA ARG A 368 15.49 1.59 34.63
C ARG A 368 15.70 2.93 33.92
N ASN A 369 16.77 3.08 33.11
CA ASN A 369 17.16 4.33 32.47
C ASN A 369 16.38 4.66 31.19
N ALA A 370 15.09 4.35 31.14
CA ALA A 370 14.18 4.63 30.03
C ALA A 370 13.97 6.14 29.70
N SER A 371 14.80 7.02 30.24
CA SER A 371 14.77 8.47 30.02
C SER A 371 15.63 8.93 28.84
N TYR A 372 16.53 8.08 28.32
CA TYR A 372 17.46 8.50 27.27
C TYR A 372 16.83 8.41 25.88
N VAL A 373 16.58 9.59 25.29
CA VAL A 373 16.18 9.77 23.90
C VAL A 373 17.39 10.36 23.16
N PRO A 374 18.19 9.59 22.42
CA PRO A 374 19.26 10.18 21.63
C PRO A 374 18.66 11.07 20.55
N GLY A 375 19.09 12.32 20.49
CA GLY A 375 18.66 13.26 19.46
C GLY A 375 19.15 12.92 18.05
N LYS A 376 20.04 11.91 17.87
CA LYS A 376 20.66 11.53 16.60
C LYS A 376 21.02 10.04 16.59
N SER A 377 20.94 9.38 15.42
CA SER A 377 21.63 8.11 15.16
C SER A 377 23.14 8.30 15.41
N ALA A 378 23.76 7.30 16.04
CA ALA A 378 25.18 7.33 16.38
C ALA A 378 26.08 7.15 15.15
N SER A 379 25.57 6.61 14.04
CA SER A 379 26.39 6.20 12.89
C SER A 379 26.23 7.03 11.63
N THR A 380 25.03 7.53 11.32
CA THR A 380 24.74 8.01 9.96
C THR A 380 24.10 9.38 9.88
N GLY A 381 23.82 10.03 11.03
CA GLY A 381 22.99 11.23 11.06
C GLY A 381 21.58 11.02 10.48
N LYS A 382 21.21 9.76 10.19
CA LYS A 382 19.88 9.36 9.74
C LYS A 382 18.90 9.58 10.89
N TYR A 383 17.71 9.96 10.48
CA TYR A 383 16.70 10.49 11.37
C TYR A 383 15.97 9.33 12.05
N MET A 384 16.21 9.14 13.34
CA MET A 384 15.40 8.26 14.15
C MET A 384 14.10 8.96 14.55
N ALA A 385 13.03 8.18 14.62
CA ALA A 385 11.80 8.54 15.30
C ALA A 385 11.76 7.75 16.61
N ILE A 386 11.53 8.45 17.72
CA ILE A 386 11.51 7.85 19.05
C ILE A 386 10.19 8.22 19.70
N TRP A 387 9.47 7.24 20.20
CA TRP A 387 8.42 7.47 21.17
C TRP A 387 8.93 7.09 22.56
N SER A 388 8.62 7.90 23.57
CA SER A 388 8.79 7.51 24.96
C SER A 388 7.53 7.80 25.78
N ALA A 389 7.29 7.01 26.81
CA ALA A 389 6.18 7.23 27.72
C ALA A 389 6.25 8.59 28.45
N LYS A 390 7.46 9.15 28.60
CA LYS A 390 7.70 10.42 29.31
C LYS A 390 7.50 11.65 28.42
N THR A 391 7.94 11.57 27.18
CA THR A 391 8.07 12.75 26.30
C THR A 391 7.23 12.66 25.04
N GLY A 392 6.59 11.51 24.79
CA GLY A 392 5.78 11.26 23.61
C GLY A 392 6.63 10.99 22.36
N TYR A 393 6.05 11.26 21.20
CA TYR A 393 6.68 11.03 19.90
C TYR A 393 7.61 12.19 19.50
N HIS A 394 8.83 11.84 19.09
CA HIS A 394 9.85 12.75 18.59
C HIS A 394 10.35 12.28 17.24
N ALA A 395 10.19 13.13 16.22
CA ALA A 395 10.85 12.99 14.93
C ALA A 395 11.43 14.34 14.51
N ARG A 396 12.53 14.31 13.75
CA ARG A 396 13.27 15.53 13.39
C ARG A 396 12.60 16.32 12.27
N LYS A 397 11.85 15.67 11.38
CA LYS A 397 11.19 16.37 10.28
C LYS A 397 9.95 17.08 10.79
N PRO A 398 9.81 18.41 10.59
CA PRO A 398 8.56 19.08 10.90
C PRO A 398 7.43 18.38 10.14
N PRO A 399 6.30 18.11 10.80
CA PRO A 399 5.17 17.51 10.13
C PRO A 399 4.71 18.49 9.05
N LEU A 400 4.74 18.02 7.80
CA LEU A 400 3.94 18.68 6.78
C LEU A 400 2.49 18.41 7.14
N ASN A 401 1.65 19.44 7.07
CA ASN A 401 0.23 19.21 7.27
C ASN A 401 -0.33 18.36 6.12
N LEU A 402 -1.49 17.75 6.35
CA LEU A 402 -2.09 16.80 5.42
C LEU A 402 -2.32 17.42 4.02
N VAL A 403 -2.70 18.70 3.96
CA VAL A 403 -2.91 19.42 2.69
C VAL A 403 -1.61 19.54 1.90
N GLN A 404 -0.51 19.90 2.57
CA GLN A 404 0.81 19.98 1.95
C GLN A 404 1.31 18.62 1.46
N LEU A 405 1.07 17.55 2.22
CA LEU A 405 1.43 16.18 1.81
C LEU A 405 0.63 15.74 0.59
N ARG A 406 -0.70 15.90 0.61
CA ARG A 406 -1.57 15.57 -0.52
C ARG A 406 -1.14 16.31 -1.79
N GLY A 407 -0.95 17.62 -1.71
CA GLY A 407 -0.53 18.43 -2.85
C GLY A 407 0.83 18.00 -3.42
N LYS A 408 1.80 17.67 -2.57
CA LYS A 408 3.10 17.14 -3.02
C LYS A 408 2.98 15.77 -3.68
N VAL A 409 2.23 14.85 -3.07
CA VAL A 409 2.03 13.49 -3.61
C VAL A 409 1.32 13.56 -4.96
N GLN A 410 0.21 14.29 -5.06
CA GLN A 410 -0.55 14.45 -6.31
C GLN A 410 0.32 15.04 -7.42
N TRP A 411 1.03 16.14 -7.15
CA TRP A 411 1.89 16.76 -8.14
C TRP A 411 3.01 15.81 -8.61
N MET A 412 3.67 15.10 -7.70
CA MET A 412 4.72 14.14 -8.04
C MET A 412 4.18 12.91 -8.80
N ASP A 413 2.97 12.47 -8.47
CA ASP A 413 2.30 11.34 -9.12
C ASP A 413 2.01 11.62 -10.59
N GLU A 414 1.46 12.80 -10.88
CA GLU A 414 1.13 13.25 -12.23
C GLU A 414 2.38 13.48 -13.07
N HIS A 415 3.40 14.13 -12.51
CA HIS A 415 4.55 14.59 -13.28
C HIS A 415 5.65 13.55 -13.39
N PHE A 416 5.84 12.66 -12.41
CA PHE A 416 6.98 11.73 -12.40
C PHE A 416 6.58 10.27 -12.29
N ALA A 417 5.70 9.92 -11.33
CA ALA A 417 5.41 8.51 -11.07
C ALA A 417 4.64 7.85 -12.23
N THR A 418 3.57 8.50 -12.71
CA THR A 418 2.75 7.98 -13.82
C THR A 418 3.56 7.81 -15.11
N PRO A 419 4.37 8.80 -15.56
CA PRO A 419 5.30 8.59 -16.68
C PRO A 419 6.28 7.43 -16.45
N ALA A 420 6.89 7.33 -15.27
CA ALA A 420 7.84 6.26 -14.97
C ALA A 420 7.16 4.87 -14.96
N LEU A 421 5.92 4.76 -14.48
CA LEU A 421 5.13 3.53 -14.53
C LEU A 421 4.86 3.06 -15.96
N LYS A 422 4.62 4.02 -16.87
CA LYS A 422 4.48 3.77 -18.32
C LYS A 422 5.81 3.45 -19.02
N GLY A 423 6.92 3.50 -18.30
CA GLY A 423 8.25 3.25 -18.84
C GLY A 423 8.86 4.42 -19.59
N GLU A 424 8.42 5.65 -19.32
CA GLU A 424 9.08 6.84 -19.85
C GLU A 424 10.41 7.11 -19.11
N ASP A 425 11.46 7.46 -19.83
CA ASP A 425 12.77 7.80 -19.24
C ASP A 425 12.85 9.27 -18.79
N SER A 426 11.94 10.11 -19.25
CA SER A 426 11.90 11.54 -18.97
C SER A 426 10.47 12.07 -19.02
N THR A 427 10.18 13.08 -18.22
CA THR A 427 8.94 13.88 -18.27
C THR A 427 9.24 15.34 -18.65
N TRP A 428 8.20 16.17 -18.74
CA TRP A 428 8.30 17.61 -18.93
C TRP A 428 7.59 18.36 -17.81
N ASP A 429 8.24 19.36 -17.21
CA ASP A 429 7.63 20.27 -16.23
C ASP A 429 7.01 21.53 -16.87
N GLY A 430 6.90 21.54 -18.20
CA GLY A 430 6.48 22.68 -19.01
C GLY A 430 7.64 23.49 -19.60
N TYR A 431 8.86 23.36 -19.08
CA TYR A 431 10.03 24.10 -19.56
C TYR A 431 11.24 23.20 -19.86
N TYR A 432 11.48 22.20 -19.01
CA TYR A 432 12.65 21.34 -19.06
C TYR A 432 12.24 19.87 -19.19
N ARG A 433 13.07 19.12 -19.92
CA ARG A 433 13.02 17.66 -19.94
C ARG A 433 13.68 17.16 -18.66
N ILE A 434 12.89 16.57 -17.77
CA ILE A 434 13.36 16.05 -16.49
C ILE A 434 13.57 14.55 -16.62
N PRO A 435 14.79 14.02 -16.36
CA PRO A 435 15.00 12.58 -16.33
C PRO A 435 14.26 11.96 -15.14
N ILE A 436 13.48 10.92 -15.42
CA ILE A 436 12.74 10.13 -14.41
C ILE A 436 13.15 8.66 -14.42
N ARG A 437 14.04 8.29 -15.35
CA ARG A 437 14.65 6.96 -15.39
C ARG A 437 15.26 6.63 -14.03
N ILE A 438 14.92 5.45 -13.53
CA ILE A 438 15.41 4.95 -12.26
C ILE A 438 16.71 4.19 -12.52
N THR A 439 17.84 4.83 -12.21
CA THR A 439 19.18 4.24 -12.28
C THR A 439 19.63 3.69 -10.93
N ASP A 440 19.10 4.23 -9.84
CA ASP A 440 19.36 3.82 -8.48
C ASP A 440 18.04 3.88 -7.69
N PRO A 441 17.57 2.76 -7.10
CA PRO A 441 16.32 2.72 -6.33
C PRO A 441 16.36 3.60 -5.06
N HIS A 442 17.53 4.05 -4.63
CA HIS A 442 17.74 4.80 -3.40
C HIS A 442 17.77 6.33 -3.58
N THR A 443 17.77 6.82 -4.83
CA THR A 443 17.85 8.25 -5.16
C THR A 443 16.84 8.67 -6.24
N GLY A 444 16.79 9.97 -6.57
CA GLY A 444 15.94 10.51 -7.63
C GLY A 444 14.49 10.84 -7.23
N LEU A 445 13.73 11.34 -8.22
CA LEU A 445 12.39 11.89 -8.01
C LEU A 445 11.35 10.82 -7.65
N VAL A 446 11.42 9.63 -8.25
CA VAL A 446 10.52 8.53 -7.91
C VAL A 446 10.74 8.06 -6.46
N ARG A 447 11.99 8.06 -5.97
CA ARG A 447 12.29 7.75 -4.57
C ARG A 447 11.79 8.83 -3.62
N GLN A 448 11.87 10.08 -4.04
CA GLN A 448 11.31 11.20 -3.29
C GLN A 448 9.78 11.08 -3.23
N TYR A 449 9.12 10.75 -4.34
CA TYR A 449 7.68 10.47 -4.40
C TYR A 449 7.29 9.34 -3.43
N TYR A 450 8.00 8.22 -3.47
CA TYR A 450 7.80 7.12 -2.53
C TYR A 450 7.90 7.58 -1.07
N SER A 451 8.91 8.38 -0.74
CA SER A 451 9.08 8.93 0.61
C SER A 451 7.90 9.81 1.03
N TRP A 452 7.28 10.55 0.10
CA TRP A 452 6.08 11.33 0.37
C TRP A 452 4.83 10.46 0.53
N LEU A 453 4.68 9.41 -0.27
CA LEU A 453 3.60 8.43 -0.12
C LEU A 453 3.65 7.78 1.25
N VAL A 454 4.83 7.32 1.70
CA VAL A 454 4.97 6.73 3.04
C VAL A 454 4.51 7.71 4.12
N ARG A 455 5.02 8.96 4.09
CA ARG A 455 4.60 10.01 5.04
C ARG A 455 3.11 10.31 4.99
N LEU A 456 2.51 10.36 3.81
CA LEU A 456 1.08 10.59 3.64
C LEU A 456 0.28 9.43 4.25
N THR A 457 0.62 8.19 3.88
CA THR A 457 -0.03 6.97 4.40
C THR A 457 0.22 6.71 5.88
N GLN A 458 1.13 7.44 6.52
CA GLN A 458 1.38 7.40 7.96
C GLN A 458 0.85 8.64 8.69
N ASN A 459 0.16 9.55 8.01
CA ASN A 459 -0.44 10.73 8.63
C ASN A 459 -1.76 10.34 9.33
N LYS A 460 -1.94 10.73 10.60
CA LYS A 460 -3.14 10.40 11.39
C LYS A 460 -4.43 11.04 10.85
N GLY A 461 -4.33 12.19 10.18
CA GLY A 461 -5.49 12.89 9.63
C GLY A 461 -6.00 12.33 8.30
N LEU A 462 -5.33 11.34 7.70
CA LEU A 462 -5.76 10.70 6.46
C LEU A 462 -6.88 9.69 6.75
N SER A 463 -8.02 9.79 6.06
CA SER A 463 -9.11 8.81 6.22
C SER A 463 -8.69 7.42 5.76
N GLU A 464 -9.38 6.38 6.24
CA GLU A 464 -9.07 4.99 5.87
C GLU A 464 -9.23 4.72 4.37
N ASP A 465 -10.34 5.18 3.77
CA ASP A 465 -10.59 5.04 2.33
C ASP A 465 -9.48 5.70 1.48
N GLU A 466 -9.02 6.87 1.90
CA GLU A 466 -7.95 7.57 1.18
C GLU A 466 -6.58 6.91 1.43
N ARG A 467 -6.34 6.43 2.65
CA ARG A 467 -5.13 5.68 3.02
C ARG A 467 -4.99 4.43 2.18
N ALA A 468 -6.08 3.73 1.88
CA ALA A 468 -6.10 2.57 1.00
C ALA A 468 -5.52 2.89 -0.38
N VAL A 469 -6.07 3.92 -1.03
CA VAL A 469 -5.65 4.35 -2.37
C VAL A 469 -4.16 4.73 -2.41
N TRP A 470 -3.69 5.49 -1.42
CA TRP A 470 -2.29 5.90 -1.38
C TRP A 470 -1.35 4.75 -0.98
N THR A 471 -1.84 3.76 -0.23
CA THR A 471 -1.08 2.55 0.10
C THR A 471 -0.86 1.70 -1.15
N ASP A 472 -1.88 1.54 -2.00
CA ASP A 472 -1.72 0.83 -3.28
C ASP A 472 -0.66 1.51 -4.16
N LYS A 473 -0.69 2.84 -4.26
CA LYS A 473 0.35 3.61 -4.96
C LYS A 473 1.73 3.46 -4.33
N LYS A 474 1.82 3.43 -2.99
CA LYS A 474 3.06 3.15 -2.26
C LYS A 474 3.64 1.80 -2.65
N GLN A 475 2.81 0.76 -2.67
CA GLN A 475 3.21 -0.60 -3.04
C GLN A 475 3.63 -0.71 -4.51
N GLN A 476 2.92 -0.04 -5.41
CA GLN A 476 3.29 0.03 -6.82
C GLN A 476 4.64 0.75 -7.01
N THR A 477 4.83 1.88 -6.33
CA THR A 477 6.02 2.72 -6.48
C THR A 477 7.29 2.04 -5.98
N ILE A 478 7.24 1.28 -4.88
CA ILE A 478 8.42 0.55 -4.40
C ILE A 478 8.86 -0.52 -5.40
N ARG A 479 7.92 -1.25 -6.02
CA ARG A 479 8.22 -2.22 -7.07
C ARG A 479 8.78 -1.57 -8.32
N LEU A 480 8.31 -0.36 -8.64
CA LEU A 480 8.85 0.43 -9.74
C LEU A 480 10.31 0.81 -9.49
N LEU A 481 10.65 1.24 -8.27
CA LEU A 481 12.02 1.60 -7.90
C LEU A 481 12.99 0.43 -8.12
N TYR A 482 12.58 -0.78 -7.75
CA TYR A 482 13.39 -1.98 -7.84
C TYR A 482 13.14 -2.80 -9.12
N PHE A 483 12.44 -2.23 -10.12
CA PHE A 483 11.98 -2.96 -11.29
C PHE A 483 13.13 -3.69 -12.00
N ASN A 484 14.17 -2.94 -12.37
CA ASN A 484 15.29 -3.48 -13.14
C ASN A 484 16.24 -4.33 -12.29
N SER A 485 16.37 -4.05 -10.98
CA SER A 485 17.37 -4.70 -10.13
C SER A 485 16.93 -6.07 -9.63
N THR A 486 15.66 -6.23 -9.28
CA THR A 486 15.19 -7.44 -8.61
C THR A 486 13.84 -7.92 -9.13
N VAL A 487 12.87 -7.04 -9.37
CA VAL A 487 11.51 -7.43 -9.75
C VAL A 487 11.48 -8.12 -11.11
N ALA A 488 12.04 -7.51 -12.16
CA ALA A 488 11.98 -8.07 -13.51
C ALA A 488 12.75 -9.40 -13.65
N PRO A 489 13.98 -9.55 -13.11
CA PRO A 489 14.65 -10.85 -13.05
C PRO A 489 13.86 -11.93 -12.30
N ARG A 490 13.27 -11.58 -11.14
CA ARG A 490 12.47 -12.53 -10.34
C ARG A 490 11.16 -12.90 -11.04
N PHE A 491 10.50 -11.94 -11.67
CA PHE A 491 9.29 -12.15 -12.47
C PHE A 491 9.56 -13.12 -13.62
N ALA A 492 10.62 -12.88 -14.40
CA ALA A 492 11.01 -13.72 -15.52
C ALA A 492 11.31 -15.16 -15.08
N ARG A 493 12.02 -15.34 -13.96
CA ARG A 493 12.36 -16.66 -13.39
C ARG A 493 11.13 -17.38 -12.86
N THR A 494 10.30 -16.69 -12.07
CA THR A 494 9.15 -17.28 -11.37
C THR A 494 8.09 -17.75 -12.36
N TYR A 495 7.85 -16.98 -13.42
CA TYR A 495 6.80 -17.24 -14.40
C TYR A 495 7.33 -17.67 -15.77
N ALA A 496 8.55 -18.24 -15.82
CA ALA A 496 9.25 -18.56 -17.07
C ALA A 496 8.42 -19.49 -17.98
N LYS A 497 7.69 -20.44 -17.39
CA LYS A 497 6.89 -21.44 -18.11
C LYS A 497 5.64 -20.81 -18.70
N GLU A 498 4.93 -20.00 -17.94
CA GLU A 498 3.74 -19.25 -18.33
C GLU A 498 4.09 -18.27 -19.46
N ILE A 499 5.17 -17.49 -19.28
CA ILE A 499 5.69 -16.56 -20.29
C ILE A 499 6.01 -17.31 -21.59
N SER A 500 6.84 -18.36 -21.52
CA SER A 500 7.25 -19.11 -22.72
C SER A 500 6.07 -19.83 -23.39
N GLY A 501 5.10 -20.32 -22.62
CA GLY A 501 3.89 -20.97 -23.13
C GLY A 501 3.00 -19.98 -23.86
N GLY A 502 2.58 -18.91 -23.18
CA GLY A 502 1.64 -17.96 -23.74
C GLY A 502 2.17 -17.19 -24.96
N TYR A 503 3.46 -16.82 -25.00
CA TYR A 503 4.05 -16.17 -26.19
C TYR A 503 4.09 -17.12 -27.40
N ARG A 504 4.45 -18.40 -27.21
CA ARG A 504 4.47 -19.39 -28.30
C ARG A 504 3.09 -19.66 -28.88
N GLU A 505 2.06 -19.73 -28.03
CA GLU A 505 0.67 -19.94 -28.48
C GLU A 505 0.16 -18.79 -29.37
N LEU A 506 0.60 -17.56 -29.12
CA LEU A 506 0.28 -16.40 -29.95
C LEU A 506 1.26 -16.18 -31.12
N VAL A 507 2.22 -17.10 -31.31
CA VAL A 507 3.28 -17.02 -32.33
C VAL A 507 4.07 -15.71 -32.20
N LEU A 508 4.37 -15.32 -30.95
CA LEU A 508 5.20 -14.17 -30.63
C LEU A 508 6.58 -14.64 -30.14
N PRO A 509 7.65 -13.88 -30.43
CA PRO A 509 8.97 -14.16 -29.86
C PRO A 509 8.92 -13.97 -28.35
N VAL A 510 9.49 -14.92 -27.60
CA VAL A 510 9.53 -14.86 -26.13
C VAL A 510 10.56 -13.80 -25.71
N PRO A 511 10.16 -12.72 -25.01
CA PRO A 511 11.09 -11.71 -24.52
C PRO A 511 11.89 -12.23 -23.30
N ASP A 512 13.12 -11.76 -23.15
CA ASP A 512 13.87 -11.92 -21.91
C ASP A 512 13.52 -10.81 -20.91
N PHE A 513 12.42 -10.99 -20.18
CA PHE A 513 11.98 -10.01 -19.17
C PHE A 513 13.04 -9.70 -18.09
N ALA A 514 14.02 -10.58 -17.85
CA ALA A 514 15.05 -10.32 -16.84
C ALA A 514 16.01 -9.19 -17.22
N SER A 515 16.22 -8.96 -18.52
CA SER A 515 17.14 -7.94 -19.04
C SER A 515 16.43 -6.71 -19.63
N LEU A 516 15.11 -6.77 -19.82
CA LEU A 516 14.34 -5.64 -20.34
C LEU A 516 14.30 -4.48 -19.34
N SER A 517 14.51 -3.26 -19.86
CA SER A 517 14.14 -2.05 -19.14
C SER A 517 12.64 -2.01 -18.88
N ARG A 518 12.21 -1.18 -17.93
CA ARG A 518 10.78 -0.90 -17.68
C ARG A 518 10.00 -0.63 -18.98
N ALA A 519 10.53 0.25 -19.84
CA ALA A 519 9.94 0.60 -21.12
C ALA A 519 9.79 -0.63 -22.05
N GLY A 520 10.85 -1.44 -22.15
CA GLY A 520 10.84 -2.64 -22.97
C GLY A 520 9.84 -3.68 -22.48
N ALA A 521 9.77 -3.89 -21.16
CA ALA A 521 8.85 -4.83 -20.55
C ALA A 521 7.38 -4.43 -20.77
N VAL A 522 7.03 -3.15 -20.56
CA VAL A 522 5.68 -2.62 -20.82
C VAL A 522 5.32 -2.76 -22.30
N LYS A 523 6.23 -2.38 -23.20
CA LYS A 523 6.02 -2.53 -24.66
C LYS A 523 5.78 -3.98 -25.06
N SER A 524 6.51 -4.93 -24.49
CA SER A 524 6.32 -6.35 -24.75
C SER A 524 4.96 -6.83 -24.25
N ALA A 525 4.56 -6.42 -23.04
CA ALA A 525 3.24 -6.73 -22.49
C ALA A 525 2.11 -6.16 -23.36
N ASP A 526 2.22 -4.92 -23.83
CA ASP A 526 1.22 -4.31 -24.71
C ASP A 526 1.12 -5.02 -26.06
N ALA A 527 2.25 -5.43 -26.65
CA ALA A 527 2.26 -6.21 -27.88
C ALA A 527 1.57 -7.58 -27.70
N TYR A 528 1.80 -8.23 -26.55
CA TYR A 528 1.13 -9.47 -26.19
C TYR A 528 -0.39 -9.30 -26.08
N LEU A 529 -0.84 -8.32 -25.29
CA LEU A 529 -2.27 -8.02 -25.08
C LEU A 529 -2.96 -7.67 -26.40
N ALA A 530 -2.36 -6.82 -27.23
CA ALA A 530 -2.92 -6.45 -28.52
C ALA A 530 -3.02 -7.63 -29.52
N LYS A 531 -2.12 -8.62 -29.42
CA LYS A 531 -2.18 -9.84 -30.23
C LYS A 531 -3.28 -10.78 -29.72
N LEU A 532 -3.43 -10.90 -28.41
CA LEU A 532 -4.48 -11.70 -27.78
C LEU A 532 -5.88 -11.21 -28.19
N ASP A 533 -6.12 -9.89 -28.12
CA ASP A 533 -7.41 -9.28 -28.50
C ASP A 533 -7.82 -9.57 -29.95
N LYS A 534 -6.83 -9.83 -30.81
CA LYS A 534 -7.03 -10.15 -32.24
C LYS A 534 -7.05 -11.64 -32.53
N THR A 535 -6.96 -12.49 -31.51
CA THR A 535 -6.90 -13.95 -31.65
C THR A 535 -8.20 -14.57 -31.13
N PRO A 536 -9.18 -14.85 -32.01
CA PRO A 536 -10.40 -15.54 -31.61
C PRO A 536 -10.07 -16.87 -30.94
N HIS A 537 -10.81 -17.22 -29.88
CA HIS A 537 -10.64 -18.47 -29.14
C HIS A 537 -9.20 -18.70 -28.61
N ALA A 538 -8.51 -17.62 -28.22
CA ALA A 538 -7.23 -17.74 -27.54
C ALA A 538 -7.34 -18.67 -26.32
N SER A 539 -6.31 -19.50 -26.13
CA SER A 539 -6.30 -20.52 -25.08
C SER A 539 -6.39 -19.90 -23.67
N THR A 540 -6.78 -20.72 -22.68
CA THR A 540 -6.73 -20.33 -21.27
C THR A 540 -5.32 -19.95 -20.81
N ASN A 541 -4.27 -20.60 -21.32
CA ASN A 541 -2.89 -20.24 -20.97
C ASN A 541 -2.54 -18.83 -21.46
N ALA A 542 -2.97 -18.49 -22.67
CA ALA A 542 -2.73 -17.16 -23.24
C ALA A 542 -3.46 -16.07 -22.44
N GLN A 543 -4.71 -16.33 -22.03
CA GLN A 543 -5.49 -15.42 -21.18
C GLN A 543 -4.88 -15.28 -19.77
N ASN A 544 -4.38 -16.38 -19.19
CA ASN A 544 -3.71 -16.35 -17.90
C ASN A 544 -2.42 -15.53 -17.95
N LEU A 545 -1.59 -15.71 -18.99
CA LEU A 545 -0.39 -14.89 -19.18
C LEU A 545 -0.74 -13.42 -19.39
N ALA A 546 -1.83 -13.10 -20.09
CA ALA A 546 -2.30 -11.73 -20.27
C ALA A 546 -2.56 -11.04 -18.93
N THR A 547 -3.29 -11.73 -18.04
CA THR A 547 -3.56 -11.25 -16.68
C THR A 547 -2.27 -11.08 -15.88
N LEU A 548 -1.34 -12.03 -16.01
CA LEU A 548 -0.05 -11.96 -15.33
C LEU A 548 0.82 -10.79 -15.82
N LEU A 549 0.87 -10.53 -17.14
CA LEU A 549 1.60 -9.40 -17.71
C LEU A 549 0.96 -8.06 -17.35
N GLN A 550 -0.37 -7.98 -17.37
CA GLN A 550 -1.08 -6.78 -16.96
C GLN A 550 -0.79 -6.48 -15.48
N ARG A 551 -1.00 -7.45 -14.59
CA ARG A 551 -0.84 -7.25 -13.14
C ARG A 551 0.62 -7.14 -12.71
N GLY A 552 1.48 -8.06 -13.14
CA GLY A 552 2.87 -8.14 -12.70
C GLY A 552 3.79 -7.18 -13.45
N VAL A 553 3.61 -6.98 -14.76
CA VAL A 553 4.44 -6.03 -15.50
C VAL A 553 3.80 -4.65 -15.46
N LYS A 554 2.60 -4.44 -15.98
CA LYS A 554 2.08 -3.07 -16.15
C LYS A 554 1.69 -2.41 -14.83
N ASP A 555 0.93 -3.11 -14.00
CA ASP A 555 0.35 -2.54 -12.77
C ASP A 555 1.25 -2.71 -11.54
N LEU A 556 2.27 -3.57 -11.61
CA LEU A 556 3.17 -3.92 -10.50
C LEU A 556 2.40 -4.33 -9.23
N ASP A 557 1.39 -5.18 -9.42
CA ASP A 557 0.46 -5.66 -8.38
C ASP A 557 1.21 -6.44 -7.28
N PRO A 558 1.06 -6.08 -5.99
CA PRO A 558 1.73 -6.74 -4.88
C PRO A 558 1.38 -8.22 -4.69
N SER A 559 0.24 -8.67 -5.21
CA SER A 559 -0.14 -10.09 -5.16
C SER A 559 0.52 -10.95 -6.25
N VAL A 560 1.15 -10.33 -7.25
CA VAL A 560 1.97 -11.00 -8.27
C VAL A 560 3.46 -10.82 -7.99
N ILE A 561 3.82 -9.66 -7.43
CA ILE A 561 5.18 -9.29 -7.02
C ILE A 561 5.18 -9.11 -5.50
N PRO A 562 5.50 -10.13 -4.69
CA PRO A 562 5.51 -10.01 -3.23
C PRO A 562 6.61 -9.07 -2.73
N ASP A 563 6.53 -8.66 -1.46
CA ASP A 563 7.49 -7.71 -0.86
C ASP A 563 8.91 -8.27 -0.81
N GLY A 564 9.07 -9.59 -0.67
CA GLY A 564 10.39 -10.23 -0.69
C GLY A 564 11.17 -10.03 -1.99
N TRP A 565 10.56 -9.46 -3.05
CA TRP A 565 11.22 -9.13 -4.31
C TRP A 565 11.82 -7.71 -4.35
N VAL A 566 11.52 -6.82 -3.39
CA VAL A 566 11.92 -5.40 -3.41
C VAL A 566 12.87 -4.99 -2.30
#